data_AF-X1QTH7-F1
#
_entry.id   AF-X1QTH7-F1
#
_cell.length_a   1.000
_cell.length_b   1.000
_cell.length_c   1.000
_cell.angle_alpha   90.00
_cell.angle_beta   90.00
_cell.angle_gamma   90.00
#
_symmetry.space_group_name_H-M   'P 1'
#
loop_
_entity.id
_entity.type
_entity.pdbx_description
1 polymer ?
#
loop_
_entity_poly.entity_id
_entity_poly.type
_entity_poly.pdbx_seq_one_letter_code
_entity_poly.pdbx_strand_id
1 'polypeptide(L)'
;MVTLRRGQELVRVSKRSGDIITLREVIDEVGADACRFFFLSRSADSQMDFDLELAKKQSADNPVYYVQYAHARIASIIRLAQQK
;
A
#
# COMPACT_ATOMS: atom_id res chain seq x y z
N MET A 1 4.28 -3.21 16.25
CA MET A 1 2.80 -3.36 16.33
C MET A 1 2.22 -2.56 15.18
N VAL A 2 1.23 -3.11 14.46
CA VAL A 2 0.64 -2.48 13.27
C VAL A 2 -0.78 -2.04 13.60
N THR A 3 -1.09 -0.79 13.25
CA THR A 3 -2.39 -0.19 13.41
C THR A 3 -3.02 -0.04 12.02
N LEU A 4 -4.20 -0.62 11.82
CA LEU A 4 -4.94 -0.48 10.57
C LEU A 4 -5.85 0.75 10.62
N ARG A 5 -5.84 1.57 9.58
CA ARG A 5 -6.72 2.74 9.43
C ARG A 5 -7.43 2.70 8.09
N ARG A 6 -8.61 3.32 8.04
CA ARG A 6 -9.32 3.68 6.80
C ARG A 6 -9.45 5.20 6.77
N GLY A 7 -8.49 5.86 6.13
CA GLY A 7 -8.34 7.31 6.26
C GLY A 7 -8.14 7.72 7.72
N GLN A 8 -9.06 8.52 8.26
CA GLN A 8 -8.98 9.00 9.65
C GLN A 8 -9.47 7.98 10.68
N GLU A 9 -10.23 6.98 10.26
CA GLU A 9 -10.86 6.02 11.16
C GLU A 9 -9.91 4.87 11.52
N LEU A 10 -9.87 4.54 12.81
CA LEU A 10 -9.15 3.38 13.30
C LEU A 10 -9.98 2.11 13.04
N VAL A 11 -9.39 1.14 12.34
CA VAL A 11 -10.05 -0.15 12.16
C VAL A 11 -10.00 -0.90 13.49
N ARG A 12 -11.16 -1.06 14.14
CA ARG A 12 -11.25 -1.75 15.43
C ARG A 12 -11.06 -3.25 15.24
N VAL A 13 -9.88 -3.73 15.59
CA VAL A 13 -9.61 -5.16 15.76
C VAL A 13 -9.98 -5.53 17.20
N SER A 14 -11.04 -6.30 17.38
CA SER A 14 -11.51 -6.69 18.71
C SER A 14 -10.90 -8.02 19.12
N LYS A 15 -9.90 -7.96 20.01
CA LYS A 15 -9.27 -9.16 20.59
C LYS A 15 -10.22 -10.01 21.44
N ARG A 16 -11.37 -9.46 21.86
CA ARG A 16 -12.33 -10.14 22.77
C ARG A 16 -13.52 -10.77 22.05
N SER A 17 -13.93 -10.25 20.89
CA SER A 17 -14.97 -10.87 20.06
C SER A 17 -14.42 -11.89 19.06
N GLY A 18 -13.09 -11.95 18.88
CA GLY A 18 -12.45 -12.84 17.91
C GLY A 18 -12.30 -12.24 16.51
N ASP A 19 -12.71 -10.99 16.31
CA ASP A 19 -12.57 -10.27 15.04
C ASP A 19 -11.12 -9.81 14.86
N ILE A 20 -10.29 -10.71 14.32
CA ILE A 20 -8.91 -10.46 13.92
C ILE A 20 -8.87 -10.24 12.42
N ILE A 21 -8.22 -9.17 11.98
CA ILE A 21 -7.92 -8.98 10.55
C ILE A 21 -6.63 -9.72 10.24
N THR A 22 -6.72 -10.70 9.34
CA THR A 22 -5.57 -11.45 8.88
C THR A 22 -4.78 -10.67 7.83
N LEU A 23 -3.49 -10.96 7.71
CA LEU A 23 -2.67 -10.40 6.63
C LEU A 23 -3.22 -10.77 5.25
N ARG A 24 -3.85 -11.95 5.12
CA ARG A 24 -4.49 -12.37 3.87
C ARG A 24 -5.61 -11.42 3.47
N GLU A 25 -6.51 -11.09 4.40
CA GLU A 25 -7.59 -10.12 4.11
C GLU A 25 -7.05 -8.75 3.72
N VAL A 26 -5.96 -8.29 4.34
CA VAL A 26 -5.32 -7.02 3.96
C VAL A 26 -4.78 -7.12 2.53
N ILE A 27 -4.07 -8.20 2.19
CA ILE A 27 -3.53 -8.44 0.84
C ILE A 27 -4.65 -8.52 -0.19
N ASP A 28 -5.74 -9.22 0.11
CA ASP A 28 -6.89 -9.35 -0.78
C ASP A 28 -7.57 -7.99 -1.03
N GLU A 29 -7.53 -7.09 -0.04
CA GLU A 29 -8.12 -5.77 -0.16
C GLU A 29 -7.26 -4.76 -0.93
N VAL A 30 -5.96 -4.66 -0.61
CA VAL A 30 -5.08 -3.61 -1.16
C VAL A 30 -4.12 -4.09 -2.24
N GLY A 31 -4.00 -5.41 -2.41
CA GLY A 31 -3.03 -6.03 -3.31
C GLY A 31 -1.67 -6.30 -2.66
N ALA A 32 -0.99 -7.32 -3.16
CA ALA A 32 0.27 -7.79 -2.59
C ALA A 32 1.42 -6.77 -2.71
N ASP A 33 1.45 -5.98 -3.78
CA ASP A 33 2.49 -4.98 -4.02
C ASP A 33 2.40 -3.83 -3.03
N ALA A 34 1.18 -3.30 -2.82
CA ALA A 34 0.91 -2.28 -1.81
C ALA A 34 1.33 -2.77 -0.42
N CYS A 35 0.88 -3.97 -0.02
CA CYS A 35 1.29 -4.58 1.24
C CYS A 35 2.82 -4.63 1.37
N ARG A 36 3.51 -5.29 0.44
CA ARG A 36 4.97 -5.44 0.49
C ARG A 36 5.68 -4.11 0.60
N PHE A 37 5.28 -3.13 -0.22
CA PHE A 37 5.91 -1.82 -0.23
C PHE A 37 5.79 -1.14 1.14
N PHE A 38 4.58 -1.03 1.70
CA PHE A 38 4.39 -0.33 2.97
C PHE A 38 5.07 -1.04 4.15
N PHE A 39 4.95 -2.38 4.23
CA PHE A 39 5.60 -3.16 5.29
C PHE A 39 7.13 -3.10 5.22
N LEU A 40 7.72 -3.00 4.02
CA LEU A 40 9.18 -2.90 3.83
C LEU A 40 9.71 -1.46 3.87
N SER A 41 8.84 -0.45 3.77
CA SER A 41 9.23 0.97 3.82
C SER A 41 9.59 1.45 5.22
N ARG A 42 9.39 0.61 6.24
CA ARG A 42 9.63 0.92 7.65
C ARG A 42 10.48 -0.18 8.26
N SER A 43 11.27 0.15 9.28
CA SER A 43 12.02 -0.86 10.04
C SER A 43 11.07 -1.79 10.80
N ALA A 44 11.45 -3.06 10.94
CA ALA A 44 10.61 -4.09 11.53
C ALA A 44 10.28 -3.86 13.02
N ASP A 45 11.10 -3.09 13.72
CA ASP A 45 10.93 -2.69 15.13
C ASP A 45 10.05 -1.44 15.31
N SER A 46 9.75 -0.73 14.23
CA SER A 46 8.95 0.49 14.29
C SER A 46 7.44 0.23 14.41
N GLN A 47 6.73 1.15 15.07
CA GLN A 47 5.27 1.18 14.99
C GLN A 47 4.84 1.65 13.60
N MET A 48 3.83 1.01 13.03
CA MET A 48 3.35 1.31 11.69
C MET A 48 1.84 1.55 11.70
N ASP A 49 1.45 2.70 11.17
CA ASP A 49 0.06 2.98 10.79
C ASP A 49 -0.09 2.64 9.30
N PHE A 50 -0.90 1.63 9.01
CA PHE A 50 -1.21 1.20 7.65
C PHE A 50 -2.61 1.71 7.27
N ASP A 51 -2.66 2.65 6.33
CA ASP A 51 -3.92 3.19 5.79
C ASP A 51 -4.36 2.42 4.55
N LEU A 52 -5.44 1.65 4.68
CA LEU A 52 -6.00 0.82 3.63
C LEU A 52 -6.52 1.64 2.44
N GLU A 53 -7.07 2.83 2.71
CA GLU A 53 -7.60 3.70 1.65
C GLU A 53 -6.47 4.35 0.87
N LEU A 54 -5.41 4.80 1.55
CA LEU A 54 -4.21 5.30 0.88
C LEU A 54 -3.58 4.23 -0.02
N ALA A 55 -3.49 2.99 0.47
CA ALA A 55 -2.90 1.88 -0.27
C ALA A 55 -3.65 1.53 -1.57
N LYS A 56 -4.96 1.86 -1.65
CA LYS A 56 -5.83 1.62 -2.81
C LYS A 56 -5.91 2.81 -3.77
N LYS A 57 -5.52 4.01 -3.34
CA LYS A 57 -5.64 5.23 -4.15
C LYS A 57 -4.76 5.15 -5.40
N GLN A 58 -5.32 5.56 -6.52
CA GLN A 58 -4.59 5.80 -7.77
C GLN A 58 -4.22 7.29 -7.88
N SER A 59 -3.47 7.78 -6.91
CA SER A 59 -3.00 9.17 -6.85
C SER A 59 -1.50 9.21 -6.51
N ALA A 60 -0.88 10.38 -6.68
CA ALA A 60 0.51 10.59 -6.30
C ALA A 60 0.77 10.42 -4.79
N ASP A 61 -0.27 10.48 -3.96
CA ASP A 61 -0.16 10.25 -2.51
C ASP A 61 0.15 8.79 -2.19
N ASN A 62 -0.27 7.86 -3.05
CA ASN A 62 0.06 6.45 -2.91
C ASN A 62 1.45 6.19 -3.52
N PRO A 63 2.49 5.90 -2.70
CA PRO A 63 3.85 5.74 -3.21
C PRO A 63 3.97 4.55 -4.16
N VAL A 64 3.16 3.50 -4.01
CA VAL A 64 3.18 2.33 -4.89
C VAL A 64 2.70 2.71 -6.28
N TYR A 65 1.53 3.36 -6.35
CA TYR A 65 0.99 3.86 -7.60
C TYR A 65 1.95 4.85 -8.26
N TYR A 66 2.53 5.77 -7.47
CA TYR A 66 3.43 6.78 -7.99
C TYR A 66 4.70 6.18 -8.62
N VAL A 67 5.32 5.20 -7.96
CA VAL A 67 6.51 4.50 -8.50
C VAL A 67 6.16 3.71 -9.76
N GLN A 68 5.03 3.00 -9.77
CA GLN A 68 4.57 2.24 -10.93
C GLN A 68 4.28 3.16 -12.13
N TYR A 69 3.61 4.29 -11.87
CA TYR A 69 3.34 5.31 -12.88
C TYR A 69 4.63 5.93 -13.42
N ALA A 70 5.59 6.27 -12.56
CA ALA A 70 6.88 6.79 -12.96
C ALA A 70 7.63 5.79 -13.87
N HIS A 71 7.65 4.52 -13.49
CA HIS A 71 8.24 3.45 -14.32
C HIS A 71 7.56 3.37 -15.70
N ALA A 72 6.22 3.32 -15.74
CA ALA A 72 5.47 3.25 -17.00
C ALA A 72 5.76 4.46 -17.91
N ARG A 73 5.86 5.66 -17.32
CA ARG A 73 6.20 6.90 -18.03
C ARG A 73 7.60 6.85 -18.62
N ILE A 74 8.61 6.44 -17.83
CA ILE A 74 10.00 6.32 -18.30
C ILE A 74 10.10 5.30 -19.44
N ALA A 75 9.50 4.12 -19.27
CA ALA A 75 9.48 3.09 -20.30
C ALA A 75 8.83 3.60 -21.60
N SER A 76 7.73 4.35 -21.49
CA SER A 76 7.07 4.96 -22.65
C SER A 76 7.96 5.98 -23.37
N ILE A 77 8.71 6.80 -22.64
CA ILE A 77 9.65 7.77 -23.22
C ILE A 77 10.77 7.05 -23.99
N ILE A 78 11.36 6.00 -23.39
CA ILE A 78 12.41 5.20 -24.04
C ILE A 78 11.88 4.55 -25.32
N ARG A 79 10.68 3.95 -25.27
CA ARG A 79 10.05 3.35 -26.45
C ARG A 79 9.80 4.37 -27.56
N LEU A 80 9.34 5.58 -27.21
CA LEU A 80 9.13 6.65 -28.19
C LEU A 80 10.45 7.11 -28.81
N ALA A 81 11.52 7.20 -28.02
CA ALA A 81 12.85 7.57 -28.50
C ALA A 81 13.45 6.53 -29.47
N GLN A 82 13.07 5.26 -29.36
CA GLN A 82 13.50 4.19 -30.30
C GLN A 82 12.71 4.18 -31.62
N GLN A 83 11.54 4.80 -31.66
CA GLN A 83 10.70 4.88 -32.86
C GLN A 83 11.04 6.08 -33.76
N LYS A 84 11.82 7.03 -33.25
CA LYS A 84 12.32 8.19 -33.97
C LYS A 84 13.76 7.99 -34.38
#